data_AF-A0A1I2WNW3-F1
#
_entry.id   AF-A0A1I2WNW3-F1
#
_cell.length_a   1.000
_cell.length_b   1.000
_cell.length_c   1.000
_cell.angle_alpha   90.00
_cell.angle_beta   90.00
_cell.angle_gamma   90.00
#
_symmetry.space_group_name_H-M   'P 1'
#
loop_
_entity.id
_entity.type
_entity.pdbx_description
1 polymer ?
#
loop_
_entity_poly.entity_id
_entity_poly.type
_entity_poly.pdbx_seq_one_letter_code
_entity_poly.pdbx_strand_id
1 'polypeptide(L)' 'MEPITFDITNVLFLTLVGLYLVLLGVILAYVYFDAEQRGLNGLIITLLTFFSGTIAGALAWLLLRPKLKPQPIPVKK' A
#
# COMPACT_ATOMS: atom_id res chain seq x y z
N MET A 1 44.86 -5.46 7.24
CA MET A 1 43.42 -5.35 6.91
C MET A 1 42.96 -4.02 7.43
N GLU A 2 42.49 -3.14 6.55
CA GLU A 2 41.83 -1.89 6.95
C GLU A 2 40.57 -2.24 7.76
N PRO A 3 40.33 -1.62 8.92
CA PRO A 3 39.09 -1.84 9.65
C PRO A 3 37.92 -1.33 8.80
N ILE A 4 36.94 -2.18 8.52
CA ILE A 4 35.68 -1.76 7.90
C ILE A 4 34.98 -0.84 8.91
N THR A 5 35.11 0.47 8.73
CA THR A 5 34.38 1.45 9.52
C THR A 5 32.92 1.40 9.12
N PHE A 6 32.10 0.91 10.05
CA PHE A 6 30.66 0.82 9.86
C PHE A 6 30.04 2.22 9.92
N ASP A 7 29.61 2.76 8.78
CA ASP A 7 28.97 4.07 8.71
C ASP A 7 27.51 3.97 9.14
N ILE A 8 27.26 4.28 10.42
CA ILE A 8 25.94 4.28 11.06
C ILE A 8 24.97 5.20 10.31
N THR A 9 25.44 6.30 9.74
CA THR A 9 24.59 7.26 9.00
C THR A 9 24.00 6.59 7.75
N ASN A 10 24.85 5.89 6.98
CA ASN A 10 24.40 5.16 5.78
C ASN A 10 23.43 4.04 6.14
N VAL A 11 23.68 3.32 7.24
CA VAL A 11 22.81 2.23 7.69
C VAL A 11 21.44 2.75 8.11
N LEU A 12 21.40 3.85 8.86
CA LEU A 12 20.14 4.51 9.24
C LEU A 12 19.40 5.02 8.00
N PHE A 13 20.09 5.66 7.07
CA PHE A 13 19.51 6.15 5.83
C PHE A 13 18.89 5.01 5.00
N LEU A 14 19.64 3.94 4.75
CA LEU A 14 19.16 2.77 3.99
C LEU A 14 17.99 2.08 4.71
N THR A 15 18.03 2.01 6.02
CA THR A 15 16.94 1.44 6.83
C THR A 15 15.66 2.28 6.69
N LEU A 16 15.77 3.61 6.75
CA LEU A 16 14.63 4.51 6.55
C LEU A 16 14.05 4.39 5.14
N VAL A 17 14.90 4.31 4.11
CA VAL A 17 14.47 4.08 2.72
C VAL A 17 13.77 2.72 2.60
N GLY A 18 14.33 1.66 3.19
CA GLY A 18 13.74 0.33 3.20
C GLY A 18 12.37 0.30 3.88
N LEU A 19 12.27 0.88 5.07
CA LEU A 19 11.00 1.02 5.81
C LEU A 19 9.97 1.80 5.00
N TYR A 20 10.39 2.89 4.35
CA TYR A 20 9.52 3.69 3.49
C TYR A 20 8.98 2.85 2.32
N LEU A 21 9.83 2.10 1.62
CA LEU A 21 9.41 1.27 0.49
C LEU A 21 8.48 0.13 0.92
N VAL A 22 8.73 -0.48 2.09
CA VAL A 22 7.83 -1.51 2.65
C VAL A 22 6.47 -0.91 2.99
N LEU A 23 6.44 0.23 3.70
CA LEU A 23 5.20 0.93 4.03
C LEU A 23 4.42 1.34 2.77
N LEU A 24 5.13 1.89 1.78
CA LEU A 24 4.56 2.23 0.47
C LEU A 24 3.91 1.00 -0.17
N GLY A 25 4.63 -0.12 -0.24
CA GLY A 25 4.11 -1.37 -0.80
C GLY A 25 2.88 -1.89 -0.05
N VAL A 26 2.91 -1.86 1.29
CA VAL A 26 1.79 -2.30 2.14
C VAL A 26 0.54 -1.46 1.90
N ILE A 27 0.66 -0.14 1.83
CA ILE A 27 -0.48 0.76 1.58
C ILE A 27 -1.07 0.50 0.19
N LEU A 28 -0.22 0.42 -0.84
CA LEU A 28 -0.67 0.19 -2.21
C LEU A 28 -1.30 -1.19 -2.41
N ALA A 29 -0.75 -2.22 -1.76
CA ALA A 29 -1.34 -3.56 -1.75
C ALA A 29 -2.71 -3.57 -1.05
N TYR A 30 -2.83 -2.88 0.10
CA TYR A 30 -4.12 -2.72 0.76
C TYR A 30 -5.15 -2.07 -0.15
N VAL A 31 -4.80 -0.95 -0.79
CA VAL A 31 -5.70 -0.24 -1.71
C VAL A 31 -6.08 -1.11 -2.90
N TYR A 32 -5.13 -1.85 -3.47
CA TYR A 32 -5.36 -2.77 -4.57
C TYR A 32 -6.43 -3.81 -4.21
N PHE A 33 -6.22 -4.54 -3.11
CA PHE A 33 -7.14 -5.59 -2.70
C PHE A 33 -8.49 -5.05 -2.23
N ASP A 34 -8.53 -3.89 -1.55
CA ASP A 34 -9.79 -3.24 -1.15
C ASP A 34 -10.61 -2.79 -2.37
N ALA A 35 -9.96 -2.30 -3.43
CA ALA A 35 -10.62 -1.96 -4.69
C ALA A 35 -11.20 -3.18 -5.42
N GLU A 36 -10.45 -4.27 -5.51
CA GLU A 36 -10.91 -5.53 -6.11
C GLU A 36 -12.12 -6.11 -5.35
N GLN A 37 -12.11 -6.08 -4.01
CA GLN A 37 -13.24 -6.54 -3.18
C GLN A 37 -14.50 -5.69 -3.37
N ARG A 38 -14.34 -4.42 -3.75
CA ARG A 38 -15.44 -3.51 -4.11
C ARG A 38 -15.80 -3.62 -5.59
N GLY A 39 -15.07 -4.43 -6.35
CA GLY A 39 -15.30 -4.71 -7.76
C GLY A 39 -14.89 -3.60 -8.72
N LEU A 40 -13.96 -2.76 -8.29
CA LEU A 40 -13.26 -1.82 -9.14
C LEU A 40 -11.93 -2.43 -9.58
N ASN A 41 -11.37 -1.95 -10.69
CA ASN A 41 -10.05 -2.40 -11.14
C ASN A 41 -8.98 -1.90 -10.16
N GLY A 42 -8.40 -2.80 -9.38
CA GLY A 42 -7.45 -2.49 -8.32
C GLY A 42 -6.20 -1.79 -8.84
N LEU A 43 -5.71 -2.17 -10.02
CA LEU A 43 -4.53 -1.56 -10.61
C LEU A 43 -4.75 -0.08 -10.93
N ILE A 44 -5.91 0.28 -11.50
CA ILE A 44 -6.26 1.68 -11.79
C ILE A 44 -6.31 2.50 -10.50
N ILE A 45 -7.00 1.99 -9.47
CA ILE A 45 -7.14 2.70 -8.19
C ILE A 45 -5.78 2.85 -7.48
N THR A 46 -4.95 1.81 -7.48
CA THR A 46 -3.61 1.85 -6.89
C THR A 46 -2.72 2.85 -7.60
N LEU A 47 -2.75 2.94 -8.93
CA LEU A 47 -2.00 3.95 -9.67
C LEU A 47 -2.47 5.38 -9.35
N LEU A 48 -3.79 5.62 -9.32
CA LEU A 48 -4.34 6.93 -8.92
C LEU A 48 -3.90 7.32 -7.51
N THR A 49 -3.92 6.35 -6.59
CA THR A 49 -3.47 6.53 -5.19
C THR A 49 -1.98 6.85 -5.12
N PHE A 50 -1.15 6.17 -5.90
CA PHE A 50 0.29 6.41 -5.95
C PHE A 50 0.61 7.81 -6.48
N PHE A 51 0.04 8.20 -7.62
CA PHE A 51 0.36 9.47 -8.29
C PHE A 51 -0.25 10.71 -7.63
N SER A 52 -1.32 10.56 -6.83
CA SER A 52 -1.86 11.65 -6.00
C SER A 52 -1.06 11.90 -4.70
N GLY A 53 0.03 11.15 -4.51
CA GLY A 53 0.79 11.09 -3.26
C GLY A 53 0.19 10.03 -2.35
N THR A 54 0.95 8.96 -2.06
CA THR A 54 0.45 7.73 -1.41
C THR A 54 -0.44 7.97 -0.21
N ILE A 55 -0.06 8.88 0.70
CA ILE A 55 -0.85 9.18 1.90
C ILE A 55 -2.16 9.89 1.53
N ALA A 56 -2.09 10.97 0.75
CA ALA A 56 -3.27 11.73 0.34
C ALA A 56 -4.22 10.88 -0.52
N GLY A 57 -3.68 10.10 -1.45
CA GLY A 57 -4.42 9.16 -2.29
C GLY A 57 -5.09 8.06 -1.47
N ALA A 58 -4.38 7.47 -0.49
CA ALA A 58 -4.96 6.44 0.36
C ALA A 58 -6.08 7.00 1.24
N LEU A 59 -5.92 8.22 1.77
CA LEU A 59 -6.98 8.89 2.52
C LEU A 59 -8.18 9.20 1.63
N ALA A 60 -7.97 9.74 0.43
CA ALA A 60 -9.04 9.99 -0.53
C ALA A 60 -9.79 8.71 -0.88
N TRP A 61 -9.07 7.60 -1.10
CA TRP A 61 -9.66 6.28 -1.31
C TRP A 61 -10.50 5.84 -0.11
N LEU A 62 -9.99 5.93 1.11
CA LEU A 62 -10.73 5.55 2.32
C LEU A 62 -12.04 6.33 2.50
N LEU A 63 -12.04 7.61 2.12
CA LEU A 63 -13.20 8.50 2.24
C LEU A 63 -14.22 8.30 1.12
N LEU A 64 -13.77 8.00 -0.10
CA LEU A 64 -14.60 7.98 -1.32
C LEU A 64 -14.90 6.57 -1.85
N ARG A 65 -14.33 5.52 -1.25
CA ARG A 65 -14.53 4.14 -1.71
C ARG A 65 -16.01 3.72 -1.67
N PRO A 66 -16.50 3.02 -2.70
CA PRO A 66 -17.87 2.52 -2.75
C PRO A 66 -18.09 1.39 -1.74
N LYS A 67 -19.33 1.05 -1.39
CA LYS A 67 -19.62 -0.05 -0.45
C LYS A 67 -19.11 -1.41 -0.99
N LEU A 68 -18.77 -2.33 -0.08
CA LEU A 68 -18.34 -3.68 -0.44
C LEU A 68 -19.42 -4.39 -1.25
N LYS A 69 -18.99 -5.18 -2.24
CA LYS A 69 -19.91 -6.08 -2.94
C LYS A 69 -20.50 -7.09 -1.94
N PRO A 70 -21.82 -7.36 -2.00
CA PRO A 70 -22.40 -8.43 -1.20
C PRO A 70 -21.69 -9.75 -1.52
N GLN A 71 -21.05 -10.34 -0.52
CA GLN A 71 -20.46 -11.67 -0.67
C GLN A 71 -21.60 -12.69 -0.69
N PRO A 72 -21.61 -13.66 -1.63
CA PRO A 72 -22.62 -14.71 -1.62
C PRO A 72 -22.50 -15.50 -0.31
N ILE A 73 -23.59 -15.52 0.48
CA ILE A 73 -23.68 -16.30 1.71
C ILE A 73 -23.89 -17.76 1.28
N PRO A 74 -22.98 -18.70 1.60
CA PRO A 74 -23.18 -20.10 1.29
C PRO A 74 -24.36 -20.63 2.11
N VAL A 75 -25.51 -20.83 1.47
CA VAL A 75 -26.66 -21.50 2.07
C VAL A 75 -26.34 -23.00 2.05
N LYS A 76 -26.01 -23.58 3.22
CA LYS A 76 -25.94 -25.04 3.36
C LYS A 76 -27.36 -25.60 3.11
N LYS A 77 -27.50 -26.40 2.05
CA LYS A 77 -28.67 -27.26 1.86
C LYS A 77 -28.54 -28.52 2.71
#